data_AF-A0A958I4T0-F1
#
_entry.id   AF-A0A958I4T0-F1
#
_cell.length_a   1.000
_cell.length_b   1.000
_cell.length_c   1.000
_cell.angle_alpha   90.00
_cell.angle_beta   90.00
_cell.angle_gamma   90.00
#
_symmetry.space_group_name_H-M   'P 1'
#
loop_
_entity.id
_entity.type
_entity.pdbx_description
1 polymer ?
#
loop_
_entity_poly.entity_id
_entity_poly.type
_entity_poly.pdbx_seq_one_letter_code
_entity_poly.pdbx_strand_id
1 'polypeptide(L)'
;MIGKFEKYQGLVVSHTHWDRAWYWPFEWFRIRLVQTIDQIIEILDTIPGYKAFVLDGQTVVLEDYLEVKPEKRADLERLVKSKKLFIGPWYILPDEFLVSGESLIRNLMLGDRICREFGGMMKEGYVPDPFGHIAQMPQILRGFDIRSFIFSRGMGAEIEQTGSEFQWEAPDGSQILALNQRDNYGNLASWGFPFEFGDYRNRKPEKEQALKDVLASIEKIASDSTTPNLLFNNGVDHLPPQPEVPEL
;
A
#
# COMPACT_ATOMS: atom_id res chain seq x y z
N MET A 1 -15.29 8.34 -25.39
CA MET A 1 -15.31 7.70 -24.06
C MET A 1 -14.48 8.46 -23.03
N ILE A 2 -13.26 8.93 -23.34
CA ILE A 2 -12.38 9.63 -22.37
C ILE A 2 -13.02 10.92 -21.80
N GLY A 3 -13.78 11.68 -22.59
CA GLY A 3 -14.40 12.94 -22.16
C GLY A 3 -15.29 12.87 -20.90
N LYS A 4 -15.83 11.69 -20.56
CA LYS A 4 -16.62 11.49 -19.33
C LYS A 4 -15.76 11.62 -18.06
N PHE A 5 -14.46 11.38 -18.17
CA PHE A 5 -13.55 11.25 -17.04
C PHE A 5 -12.52 12.38 -16.96
N GLU A 6 -12.62 13.41 -17.81
CA GLU A 6 -11.68 14.55 -17.85
C GLU A 6 -11.58 15.33 -16.52
N LYS A 7 -12.60 15.23 -15.66
CA LYS A 7 -12.60 15.86 -14.35
C LYS A 7 -11.75 15.14 -13.30
N TYR A 8 -11.31 13.90 -13.57
CA TYR A 8 -10.59 13.08 -12.60
C TYR A 8 -9.07 13.11 -12.81
N GLN A 9 -8.33 13.08 -11.71
CA GLN A 9 -6.88 12.89 -11.67
C GLN A 9 -6.57 11.51 -11.07
N GLY A 10 -5.89 10.65 -11.82
CA GLY A 10 -5.45 9.36 -11.34
C GLY A 10 -4.13 9.43 -10.56
N LEU A 11 -4.11 8.84 -9.37
CA LEU A 11 -2.94 8.67 -8.53
C LEU A 11 -2.59 7.19 -8.50
N VAL A 12 -1.56 6.79 -9.25
CA VAL A 12 -1.07 5.40 -9.26
C VAL A 12 -0.02 5.23 -8.17
N VAL A 13 -0.27 4.32 -7.24
CA VAL A 13 0.63 3.97 -6.15
C VAL A 13 1.08 2.52 -6.34
N SER A 14 2.35 2.34 -6.67
CA SER A 14 2.94 1.01 -6.75
C SER A 14 3.27 0.49 -5.35
N HIS A 15 2.83 -0.73 -5.08
CA HIS A 15 3.03 -1.40 -3.80
C HIS A 15 3.07 -2.91 -3.99
N THR A 16 3.31 -3.64 -2.91
CA THR A 16 3.03 -5.07 -2.82
C THR A 16 2.42 -5.34 -1.46
N HIS A 17 1.33 -6.09 -1.38
CA HIS A 17 0.83 -6.56 -0.09
C HIS A 17 1.59 -7.82 0.29
N TRP A 18 2.24 -7.82 1.46
CA TRP A 18 3.19 -8.86 1.83
C TRP A 18 2.81 -9.53 3.15
N ASP A 19 1.94 -10.54 3.07
CA ASP A 19 1.76 -11.45 4.18
C ASP A 19 3.10 -12.12 4.49
N ARG A 20 3.61 -11.89 5.71
CA ARG A 20 4.91 -12.42 6.14
C ARG A 20 4.90 -13.96 6.17
N ALA A 21 3.75 -14.56 6.47
CA ALA A 21 3.49 -15.99 6.32
C ALA A 21 1.98 -16.23 6.15
N TRP A 22 1.59 -17.11 5.23
CA TRP A 22 0.19 -17.45 4.94
C TRP A 22 0.04 -18.90 4.46
N TYR A 23 -0.23 -19.12 3.17
CA TYR A 23 -0.47 -20.45 2.60
C TYR A 23 0.81 -21.31 2.42
N TRP A 24 1.99 -20.69 2.48
CA TRP A 24 3.30 -21.35 2.48
C TRP A 24 4.09 -21.07 3.78
N PRO A 25 5.09 -21.91 4.11
CA PRO A 25 5.98 -21.63 5.23
C PRO A 25 6.70 -20.29 5.08
N PHE A 26 6.99 -19.62 6.20
CA PHE A 26 7.67 -18.33 6.27
C PHE A 26 8.89 -18.21 5.33
N GLU A 27 9.79 -19.19 5.33
CA GLU A 27 11.02 -19.12 4.53
C GLU A 27 10.76 -19.07 3.01
N TRP A 28 9.66 -19.66 2.53
CA TRP A 28 9.28 -19.54 1.13
C TRP A 28 8.86 -18.12 0.77
N PHE A 29 8.12 -17.45 1.65
CA PHE A 29 7.83 -16.03 1.49
C PHE A 29 9.10 -15.20 1.62
N ARG A 30 9.98 -15.49 2.57
CA ARG A 30 11.24 -14.76 2.75
C ARG A 30 12.14 -14.80 1.51
N ILE A 31 12.28 -15.96 0.84
CA ILE A 31 13.04 -16.06 -0.42
C ILE A 31 12.45 -15.13 -1.49
N ARG A 32 11.12 -15.12 -1.64
CA ARG A 32 10.44 -14.24 -2.60
C ARG A 32 10.55 -12.77 -2.20
N LEU A 33 10.51 -12.45 -0.90
CA LEU A 33 10.66 -11.10 -0.38
C LEU A 33 12.02 -10.53 -0.76
N VAL A 34 13.08 -11.32 -0.61
CA VAL A 34 14.45 -10.91 -0.99
C VAL A 34 14.53 -10.56 -2.47
N GLN A 35 13.96 -11.40 -3.33
CA GLN A 35 13.92 -11.13 -4.77
C GLN A 35 13.07 -9.90 -5.12
N THR A 36 11.98 -9.68 -4.39
CA THR A 36 11.06 -8.56 -4.59
C THR A 36 11.72 -7.24 -4.20
N ILE A 37 12.37 -7.17 -3.03
CA ILE A 37 13.09 -5.96 -2.59
C ILE A 37 14.29 -5.66 -3.51
N ASP A 38 15.02 -6.68 -3.98
CA ASP A 38 16.08 -6.45 -4.98
C ASP A 38 15.53 -5.78 -6.25
N GLN A 39 14.40 -6.26 -6.76
CA GLN A 39 13.74 -5.66 -7.93
C GLN A 39 13.24 -4.25 -7.64
N ILE A 40 12.67 -3.99 -6.46
CA ILE A 40 12.24 -2.64 -6.07
C ILE A 40 13.44 -1.67 -6.09
N ILE A 41 14.57 -2.06 -5.50
CA ILE A 41 15.79 -1.24 -5.50
C ILE A 41 16.26 -0.97 -6.94
N GLU A 42 16.36 -2.02 -7.76
CA GLU A 42 16.77 -1.90 -9.16
C GLU A 42 15.85 -0.96 -9.96
N ILE A 43 14.53 -1.12 -9.82
CA ILE A 43 13.54 -0.28 -10.49
C ILE A 43 13.69 1.18 -10.09
N LEU A 44 13.75 1.46 -8.79
CA LEU A 44 13.85 2.83 -8.27
C LEU A 44 15.18 3.51 -8.64
N ASP A 45 16.25 2.75 -8.87
CA ASP A 45 17.55 3.27 -9.29
C ASP A 45 17.65 3.46 -10.82
N THR A 46 17.04 2.56 -11.61
CA THR A 46 17.35 2.45 -13.04
C THR A 46 16.22 2.87 -13.98
N ILE A 47 14.94 2.82 -13.56
CA ILE A 47 13.80 3.12 -14.43
C ILE A 47 13.46 4.63 -14.38
N PRO A 48 13.66 5.37 -15.48
CA PRO A 48 13.31 6.79 -15.51
C PRO A 48 11.80 7.00 -15.34
N GLY A 49 11.41 7.97 -14.52
CA GLY A 49 10.00 8.30 -14.30
C GLY A 49 9.29 7.44 -13.25
N TYR A 50 9.91 6.38 -12.73
CA TYR A 50 9.39 5.64 -11.59
C TYR A 50 9.51 6.48 -10.32
N LYS A 51 8.38 6.95 -9.79
CA LYS A 51 8.37 7.98 -8.75
C LYS A 51 8.68 7.42 -7.37
N ALA A 52 7.93 6.39 -6.95
CA ALA A 52 8.05 5.81 -5.63
C ALA A 52 7.40 4.44 -5.55
N PHE A 53 7.73 3.71 -4.48
CA PHE A 53 7.11 2.44 -4.10
C PHE A 53 6.72 2.45 -2.62
N VAL A 54 5.56 1.90 -2.27
CA VAL A 54 5.10 1.73 -0.88
C VAL A 54 5.36 0.29 -0.45
N LEU A 55 6.18 0.10 0.58
CA LEU A 55 6.53 -1.21 1.11
C LEU A 55 5.56 -1.63 2.24
N ASP A 56 4.30 -1.78 1.85
CA ASP A 56 3.20 -2.39 2.60
C ASP A 56 2.91 -1.86 4.02
N GLY A 57 3.40 -0.69 4.38
CA GLY A 57 3.10 -0.11 5.69
C GLY A 57 3.79 -0.79 6.89
N GLN A 58 4.64 -1.79 6.67
CA GLN A 58 5.28 -2.62 7.71
C GLN A 58 6.81 -2.57 7.63
N THR A 59 7.50 -2.42 8.76
CA THR A 59 8.97 -2.35 8.77
C THR A 59 9.68 -3.68 8.97
N VAL A 60 8.99 -4.73 9.45
CA VAL A 60 9.59 -6.06 9.69
C VAL A 60 10.22 -6.66 8.44
N VAL A 61 9.67 -6.36 7.26
CA VAL A 61 10.22 -6.82 5.98
C VAL A 61 11.62 -6.27 5.67
N LEU A 62 11.99 -5.12 6.26
CA LEU A 62 13.34 -4.58 6.16
C LEU A 62 14.34 -5.44 6.93
N GLU A 63 13.96 -5.91 8.12
CA GLU A 63 14.79 -6.79 8.94
C GLU A 63 14.92 -8.17 8.28
N ASP A 64 13.80 -8.74 7.83
CA ASP A 64 13.77 -10.04 7.13
C ASP A 64 14.71 -10.06 5.91
N TYR A 65 14.72 -8.95 5.16
CA TYR A 65 15.61 -8.75 4.02
C TYR A 65 17.07 -8.56 4.43
N LEU A 66 17.35 -7.65 5.37
CA LEU A 66 18.72 -7.30 5.76
C LEU A 66 19.44 -8.37 6.57
N GLU A 67 18.71 -9.28 7.21
CA GLU A 67 19.30 -10.50 7.76
C GLU A 67 19.89 -11.41 6.66
N VAL A 68 19.35 -11.36 5.43
CA VAL A 68 19.87 -12.12 4.27
C VAL A 68 20.89 -11.29 3.48
N LYS A 69 20.62 -10.00 3.30
CA LYS A 69 21.43 -9.06 2.50
C LYS A 69 21.82 -7.82 3.31
N PRO A 70 22.65 -7.96 4.36
CA PRO A 70 23.02 -6.83 5.22
C PRO A 70 23.74 -5.70 4.47
N GLU A 71 24.44 -6.01 3.38
CA GLU A 71 25.12 -5.05 2.52
C GLU A 71 24.18 -4.06 1.83
N LYS A 72 22.87 -4.37 1.76
CA LYS A 72 21.86 -3.55 1.09
C LYS A 72 21.23 -2.46 1.97
N ARG A 73 21.63 -2.36 3.24
CA ARG A 73 21.11 -1.34 4.17
C ARG A 73 21.27 0.08 3.62
N ALA A 74 22.44 0.41 3.08
CA ALA A 74 22.72 1.75 2.56
C ALA A 74 21.83 2.11 1.35
N ASP A 75 21.47 1.13 0.50
CA ASP A 75 20.55 1.34 -0.62
C ASP A 75 19.15 1.68 -0.12
N LEU A 76 18.63 0.92 0.86
CA LEU A 76 17.31 1.17 1.46
C LEU A 76 17.26 2.54 2.15
N GLU A 77 18.27 2.88 2.96
CA GLU A 77 18.34 4.19 3.62
C GLU A 77 18.36 5.34 2.60
N ARG A 78 19.12 5.20 1.51
CA ARG A 78 19.15 6.20 0.43
C ARG A 78 17.77 6.38 -0.19
N LEU A 79 17.07 5.28 -0.49
CA LEU A 79 15.75 5.32 -1.13
C LEU A 79 14.67 5.89 -0.21
N VAL A 80 14.72 5.59 1.09
CA VAL A 80 13.81 6.18 2.09
C VAL A 80 14.07 7.67 2.26
N LYS A 81 15.34 8.09 2.46
CA LYS A 81 15.72 9.51 2.62
C LYS A 81 15.37 10.35 1.38
N SER A 82 15.45 9.76 0.18
CA SER A 82 15.08 10.42 -1.08
C SER A 82 13.58 10.33 -1.42
N LYS A 83 12.76 9.74 -0.54
CA LYS A 83 11.31 9.55 -0.72
C LYS A 83 10.95 8.76 -1.98
N LYS A 84 11.81 7.84 -2.39
CA LYS A 84 11.53 6.84 -3.44
C LYS A 84 10.96 5.54 -2.87
N LEU A 85 11.27 5.21 -1.62
CA LEU A 85 10.72 4.06 -0.92
C LEU A 85 10.00 4.54 0.35
N PHE A 86 8.71 4.24 0.47
CA PHE A 86 7.91 4.56 1.65
C PHE A 86 7.76 3.32 2.53
N ILE A 87 7.99 3.48 3.84
CA ILE A 87 8.01 2.41 4.83
C ILE A 87 7.21 2.78 6.08
N GLY A 88 6.79 1.76 6.85
CA GLY A 88 5.99 1.94 8.06
C GLY A 88 4.61 2.53 7.78
N PRO A 89 3.83 2.89 8.80
CA PRO A 89 4.26 3.20 10.17
C PRO A 89 4.31 2.00 11.12
N TRP A 90 3.76 0.86 10.71
CA TRP A 90 3.66 -0.32 11.57
C TRP A 90 4.96 -1.11 11.57
N TYR A 91 5.21 -1.87 12.64
CA TYR A 91 6.22 -2.91 12.59
C TYR A 91 5.74 -4.10 11.76
N ILE A 92 4.53 -4.58 12.01
CA ILE A 92 3.82 -5.63 11.25
C ILE A 92 2.37 -5.17 11.03
N LEU A 93 1.71 -5.59 9.96
CA LEU A 93 0.28 -5.35 9.79
C LEU A 93 -0.53 -6.22 10.77
N PRO A 94 -1.30 -5.64 11.72
CA PRO A 94 -1.96 -6.41 12.77
C PRO A 94 -3.38 -6.85 12.35
N ASP A 95 -3.85 -7.96 12.93
CA ASP A 95 -5.28 -8.10 13.19
C ASP A 95 -5.62 -7.28 14.44
N GLU A 96 -6.49 -6.29 14.28
CA GLU A 96 -6.75 -5.28 15.32
C GLU A 96 -7.57 -5.81 16.50
N PHE A 97 -8.39 -6.84 16.29
CA PHE A 97 -9.26 -7.41 17.33
C PHE A 97 -8.61 -8.55 18.10
N LEU A 98 -7.65 -9.26 17.48
CA LEU A 98 -7.01 -10.44 18.06
C LEU A 98 -5.78 -10.14 18.93
N VAL A 99 -5.34 -8.88 18.99
CA VAL A 99 -4.23 -8.46 19.84
C VAL A 99 -4.67 -7.47 20.92
N SER A 100 -3.87 -7.32 21.97
CA SER A 100 -4.17 -6.34 23.01
C SER A 100 -4.03 -4.90 22.50
N GLY A 101 -4.75 -3.95 23.09
CA GLY A 101 -4.59 -2.54 22.76
C GLY A 101 -3.15 -2.04 22.96
N GLU A 102 -2.46 -2.54 23.99
CA GLU A 102 -1.04 -2.25 24.20
C GLU A 102 -0.18 -2.81 23.05
N SER A 103 -0.49 -4.00 22.55
CA SER A 103 0.22 -4.58 21.40
C SER A 103 0.13 -3.70 20.15
N LEU A 104 -1.02 -3.08 19.88
CA LEU A 104 -1.17 -2.13 18.77
C LEU A 104 -0.30 -0.88 18.94
N ILE A 105 -0.27 -0.33 20.16
CA ILE A 105 0.58 0.82 20.48
C ILE A 105 2.06 0.45 20.32
N ARG A 106 2.48 -0.71 20.84
CA ARG A 106 3.86 -1.20 20.71
C ARG A 106 4.27 -1.47 19.26
N ASN A 107 3.33 -1.94 18.45
CA ASN A 107 3.53 -2.16 17.02
C ASN A 107 3.91 -0.85 16.29
N LEU A 108 3.16 0.24 16.54
CA LEU A 108 3.48 1.58 16.01
C LEU A 108 4.78 2.15 16.59
N MET A 109 5.01 1.98 17.89
CA MET A 109 6.26 2.45 18.53
C MET A 109 7.50 1.79 17.94
N LEU A 110 7.42 0.49 17.63
CA LEU A 110 8.53 -0.25 17.03
C LEU A 110 8.71 0.15 15.56
N GLY A 111 7.62 0.29 14.80
CA GLY A 111 7.66 0.78 13.42
C GLY A 111 8.26 2.18 13.31
N ASP A 112 7.82 3.15 14.13
CA ASP A 112 8.39 4.52 14.16
C ASP A 112 9.89 4.51 14.47
N ARG A 113 10.34 3.67 15.42
CA ARG A 113 11.76 3.53 15.74
C ARG A 113 12.55 3.07 14.51
N ILE A 114 12.13 1.99 13.86
CA ILE A 114 12.82 1.44 12.70
C ILE A 114 12.79 2.46 11.54
N CYS A 115 11.65 3.06 11.25
CA CYS A 115 11.54 4.09 10.22
C CYS A 115 12.53 5.26 10.41
N ARG A 116 12.75 5.70 11.65
CA ARG A 116 13.74 6.76 11.96
C ARG A 116 15.16 6.34 11.67
N GLU A 117 15.51 5.06 11.84
CA GLU A 117 16.83 4.54 11.46
C GLU A 117 17.05 4.61 9.94
N PHE A 118 16.01 4.39 9.14
CA PHE A 118 16.08 4.45 7.68
C PHE A 118 15.94 5.85 7.10
N GLY A 119 15.47 6.82 7.89
CA GLY A 119 15.44 8.24 7.52
C GLY A 119 14.05 8.84 7.35
N GLY A 120 12.99 8.12 7.66
CA GLY A 120 11.63 8.66 7.61
C GLY A 120 10.55 7.59 7.72
N MET A 121 9.37 8.02 8.17
CA MET A 121 8.18 7.21 8.30
C MET A 121 7.08 7.75 7.38
N MET A 122 6.35 6.87 6.71
CA MET A 122 5.10 7.21 6.04
C MET A 122 4.06 7.63 7.10
N LYS A 123 3.43 8.80 6.94
CA LYS A 123 2.52 9.40 7.92
C LYS A 123 1.06 9.07 7.62
N GLU A 124 0.85 7.86 7.15
CA GLU A 124 -0.42 7.30 6.72
C GLU A 124 -0.63 5.98 7.46
N GLY A 125 -1.75 5.84 8.18
CA GLY A 125 -2.13 4.56 8.75
C GLY A 125 -2.53 3.64 7.60
N TYR A 126 -1.79 2.56 7.39
CA TYR A 126 -2.04 1.65 6.28
C TYR A 126 -2.23 0.24 6.81
N VAL A 127 -3.46 -0.27 6.75
CA VAL A 127 -3.79 -1.66 7.09
C VAL A 127 -4.86 -2.10 6.10
N PRO A 128 -4.48 -2.61 4.91
CA PRO A 128 -5.40 -2.82 3.81
C PRO A 128 -6.34 -4.00 4.05
N ASP A 129 -5.82 -5.12 4.60
CA ASP A 129 -6.56 -6.40 4.69
C ASP A 129 -6.94 -6.92 6.11
N PRO A 130 -7.11 -6.10 7.16
CA PRO A 130 -7.49 -6.63 8.46
C PRO A 130 -8.97 -7.03 8.48
N PHE A 131 -9.33 -7.98 9.32
CA PHE A 131 -10.72 -8.48 9.42
C PHE A 131 -11.59 -7.59 10.30
N GLY A 132 -11.69 -6.32 9.87
CA GLY A 132 -12.36 -5.22 10.54
C GLY A 132 -11.40 -4.35 11.35
N HIS A 133 -11.91 -3.21 11.80
CA HIS A 133 -11.10 -2.18 12.44
C HIS A 133 -11.69 -1.76 13.78
N ILE A 134 -10.83 -1.50 14.78
CA ILE A 134 -11.26 -1.02 16.08
C ILE A 134 -11.69 0.45 16.01
N ALA A 135 -12.76 0.79 16.73
CA ALA A 135 -13.31 2.15 16.75
C ALA A 135 -12.33 3.22 17.27
N GLN A 136 -11.28 2.82 18.02
CA GLN A 136 -10.28 3.72 18.58
C GLN A 136 -9.10 4.03 17.65
N MET A 137 -9.08 3.48 16.43
CA MET A 137 -7.96 3.71 15.50
C MET A 137 -7.70 5.21 15.23
N PRO A 138 -8.72 6.08 15.04
CA PRO A 138 -8.48 7.53 14.95
C PRO A 138 -7.72 8.10 16.16
N GLN A 139 -8.11 7.74 17.38
CA GLN A 139 -7.43 8.18 18.59
C GLN A 139 -5.97 7.70 18.63
N ILE A 140 -5.76 6.40 18.36
CA ILE A 140 -4.43 5.78 18.39
C ILE A 140 -3.50 6.44 17.37
N LEU A 141 -3.89 6.49 16.09
CA LEU A 141 -3.07 7.06 15.02
C LEU A 141 -2.72 8.53 15.28
N ARG A 142 -3.68 9.31 15.79
CA ARG A 142 -3.44 10.70 16.17
C ARG A 142 -2.35 10.86 17.23
N GLY A 143 -2.19 9.89 18.14
CA GLY A 143 -1.13 9.85 19.14
C GLY A 143 0.27 9.71 18.55
N PHE A 144 0.37 9.16 17.33
CA PHE A 144 1.62 9.02 16.55
C PHE A 144 1.77 10.10 15.47
N ASP A 145 0.96 11.15 15.55
CA ASP A 145 0.88 12.23 14.56
C ASP A 145 0.58 11.72 13.14
N ILE A 146 -0.25 10.67 13.05
CA ILE A 146 -0.81 10.15 11.81
C ILE A 146 -2.25 10.65 11.74
N ARG A 147 -2.63 11.26 10.61
CA ARG A 147 -3.93 11.95 10.43
C ARG A 147 -4.76 11.36 9.30
N SER A 148 -4.27 10.30 8.67
CA SER A 148 -4.93 9.59 7.58
C SER A 148 -4.92 8.09 7.81
N PHE A 149 -5.91 7.39 7.27
CA PHE A 149 -6.01 5.94 7.30
C PHE A 149 -6.50 5.41 5.96
N ILE A 150 -5.81 4.41 5.42
CA ILE A 150 -6.16 3.72 4.17
C ILE A 150 -6.42 2.26 4.51
N PHE A 151 -7.56 1.74 4.05
CA PHE A 151 -8.03 0.40 4.37
C PHE A 151 -8.98 -0.13 3.28
N SER A 152 -9.19 -1.45 3.20
CA SER A 152 -10.11 -2.04 2.20
C SER A 152 -11.38 -2.63 2.81
N ARG A 153 -11.31 -3.24 4.00
CA ARG A 153 -12.43 -4.02 4.58
C ARG A 153 -13.27 -3.21 5.57
N GLY A 154 -14.52 -3.62 5.77
CA GLY A 154 -15.37 -3.12 6.86
C GLY A 154 -16.39 -2.05 6.46
N MET A 155 -16.47 -1.68 5.19
CA MET A 155 -17.55 -0.83 4.67
C MET A 155 -18.60 -1.66 3.91
N GLY A 156 -19.87 -1.49 4.27
CA GLY A 156 -21.04 -2.01 3.58
C GLY A 156 -21.75 -0.94 2.73
N ALA A 157 -23.08 -0.93 2.78
CA ALA A 157 -23.93 0.00 2.02
C ALA A 157 -23.79 1.47 2.46
N GLU A 158 -23.27 1.72 3.67
CA GLU A 158 -23.00 3.06 4.20
C GLU A 158 -22.02 3.86 3.33
N ILE A 159 -21.20 3.17 2.51
CA ILE A 159 -20.30 3.82 1.56
C ILE A 159 -21.04 4.69 0.55
N GLU A 160 -22.31 4.37 0.22
CA GLU A 160 -23.15 5.17 -0.67
C GLU A 160 -23.49 6.55 -0.07
N GLN A 161 -23.40 6.69 1.25
CA GLN A 161 -23.66 7.94 1.98
C GLN A 161 -22.37 8.68 2.31
N THR A 162 -21.33 7.96 2.73
CA THR A 162 -20.05 8.57 3.14
C THR A 162 -19.14 8.90 1.97
N GLY A 163 -19.28 8.16 0.86
CA GLY A 163 -18.25 8.05 -0.17
C GLY A 163 -17.01 7.28 0.33
N SER A 164 -15.99 7.16 -0.54
CA SER A 164 -14.74 6.47 -0.25
C SER A 164 -13.78 7.26 0.62
N GLU A 165 -13.91 8.58 0.67
CA GLU A 165 -13.11 9.44 1.56
C GLU A 165 -14.03 10.14 2.55
N PHE A 166 -13.79 9.94 3.85
CA PHE A 166 -14.64 10.49 4.92
C PHE A 166 -13.85 10.78 6.19
N GLN A 167 -14.42 11.59 7.08
CA GLN A 167 -13.85 11.81 8.40
C GLN A 167 -14.28 10.68 9.33
N TRP A 168 -13.33 9.87 9.80
CA TRP A 168 -13.59 8.81 10.76
C TRP A 168 -13.38 9.33 12.17
N GLU A 169 -14.45 9.35 12.96
CA GLU A 169 -14.48 9.76 14.36
C GLU A 169 -14.46 8.55 15.30
N ALA A 170 -13.54 8.57 16.27
CA ALA A 170 -13.50 7.63 17.39
C ALA A 170 -14.44 8.07 18.53
N PRO A 171 -14.82 7.16 19.46
CA PRO A 171 -15.72 7.49 20.58
C PRO A 171 -15.26 8.64 21.50
N ASP A 172 -13.97 8.99 21.50
CA ASP A 172 -13.42 10.14 22.26
C ASP A 172 -13.53 11.48 21.50
N GLY A 173 -14.07 11.46 20.27
CA GLY A 173 -14.14 12.62 19.37
C GLY A 173 -12.88 12.84 18.53
N SER A 174 -11.88 11.97 18.62
CA SER A 174 -10.71 12.01 17.75
C SER A 174 -11.10 11.72 16.31
N GLN A 175 -10.77 12.61 15.38
CA GLN A 175 -11.04 12.45 13.95
C GLN A 175 -9.76 12.34 13.10
N ILE A 176 -9.82 11.51 12.04
CA ILE A 176 -8.82 11.40 10.98
C ILE A 176 -9.49 11.29 9.60
N LEU A 177 -8.76 11.59 8.52
CA LEU A 177 -9.21 11.30 7.16
C LEU A 177 -9.09 9.79 6.89
N ALA A 178 -10.19 9.12 6.60
CA ALA A 178 -10.19 7.72 6.19
C ALA A 178 -10.46 7.62 4.67
N LEU A 179 -9.75 6.71 4.01
CA LEU A 179 -9.95 6.34 2.62
C LEU A 179 -10.17 4.84 2.53
N ASN A 180 -11.38 4.44 2.11
CA ASN A 180 -11.67 3.06 1.76
C ASN A 180 -11.24 2.79 0.31
N GLN A 181 -10.37 1.80 0.11
CA GLN A 181 -9.91 1.37 -1.20
C GLN A 181 -11.03 0.61 -1.93
N ARG A 182 -11.82 1.36 -2.69
CA ARG A 182 -12.88 0.79 -3.54
C ARG A 182 -12.28 -0.10 -4.61
N ASP A 183 -12.94 -1.22 -4.86
CA ASP A 183 -12.44 -2.32 -5.69
C ASP A 183 -11.11 -2.91 -5.19
N ASN A 184 -10.92 -2.90 -3.86
CA ASN A 184 -9.77 -3.46 -3.12
C ASN A 184 -8.40 -2.77 -3.38
N TYR A 185 -7.37 -3.21 -2.65
CA TYR A 185 -6.01 -2.67 -2.73
C TYR A 185 -5.22 -3.13 -3.96
N GLY A 186 -5.84 -3.86 -4.88
CA GLY A 186 -5.34 -4.29 -6.19
C GLY A 186 -6.20 -3.81 -7.35
N ASN A 187 -6.98 -2.73 -7.16
CA ASN A 187 -7.85 -2.17 -8.20
C ASN A 187 -7.14 -1.74 -9.51
N LEU A 188 -5.81 -1.71 -9.55
CA LEU A 188 -5.02 -1.59 -10.78
C LEU A 188 -3.76 -2.48 -10.75
N ALA A 189 -3.90 -3.68 -10.18
CA ALA A 189 -2.86 -4.70 -10.16
C ALA A 189 -2.59 -5.25 -11.57
N SER A 190 -1.34 -5.66 -11.83
CA SER A 190 -0.89 -6.20 -13.12
C SER A 190 -1.35 -5.38 -14.32
N TRP A 191 -1.19 -4.05 -14.24
CA TRP A 191 -1.77 -3.10 -15.20
C TRP A 191 -1.29 -3.36 -16.64
N GLY A 192 -2.21 -3.61 -17.56
CA GLY A 192 -1.91 -3.90 -18.95
C GLY A 192 -1.60 -5.38 -19.23
N PHE A 193 -1.81 -6.27 -18.27
CA PHE A 193 -1.69 -7.72 -18.46
C PHE A 193 -3.08 -8.40 -18.44
N PRO A 194 -3.23 -9.60 -19.03
CA PRO A 194 -4.54 -10.22 -19.23
C PRO A 194 -5.24 -10.67 -17.93
N PHE A 195 -4.49 -10.91 -16.86
CA PHE A 195 -5.04 -11.38 -15.58
C PHE A 195 -4.38 -10.64 -14.40
N GLU A 196 -5.12 -10.48 -13.31
CA GLU A 196 -4.61 -9.86 -12.07
C GLU A 196 -3.42 -10.63 -11.49
N PHE A 197 -3.53 -11.96 -11.42
CA PHE A 197 -2.47 -12.85 -10.95
C PHE A 197 -1.80 -13.56 -12.12
N GLY A 198 -0.48 -13.43 -12.22
CA GLY A 198 0.30 -14.11 -13.25
C GLY A 198 1.80 -13.89 -13.11
N ASP A 199 2.57 -14.73 -13.80
CA ASP A 199 4.00 -14.53 -13.98
C ASP A 199 4.25 -13.75 -15.28
N TYR A 200 4.48 -12.45 -15.12
CA TYR A 200 4.72 -11.53 -16.23
C TYR A 200 6.20 -11.20 -16.44
N ARG A 201 7.12 -11.95 -15.80
CA ARG A 201 8.55 -11.74 -16.00
C ARG A 201 8.89 -11.89 -17.49
N ASN A 202 9.63 -10.91 -18.01
CA ASN A 202 10.03 -10.82 -19.42
C ASN A 202 8.87 -10.68 -20.43
N ARG A 203 7.67 -10.28 -19.97
CA ARG A 203 6.55 -9.92 -20.84
C ARG A 203 6.37 -8.41 -20.82
N LYS A 204 5.74 -7.86 -21.86
CA LYS A 204 5.38 -6.43 -21.92
C LYS A 204 3.87 -6.28 -21.76
N PRO A 205 3.41 -5.24 -21.04
CA PRO A 205 1.99 -4.94 -20.97
C PRO A 205 1.47 -4.48 -22.33
N GLU A 206 0.20 -4.76 -22.60
CA GLU A 206 -0.50 -4.34 -23.80
C GLU A 206 -1.23 -3.01 -23.54
N LYS A 207 -0.94 -1.97 -24.33
CA LYS A 207 -1.55 -0.64 -24.13
C LYS A 207 -3.07 -0.65 -24.25
N GLU A 208 -3.62 -1.49 -25.13
CA GLU A 208 -5.06 -1.65 -25.26
C GLU A 208 -5.68 -2.28 -24.01
N GLN A 209 -4.98 -3.23 -23.39
CA GLN A 209 -5.40 -3.82 -22.11
C GLN A 209 -5.28 -2.78 -20.98
N ALA A 210 -4.15 -2.06 -20.92
CA ALA A 210 -3.92 -1.03 -19.90
C ALA A 210 -5.00 0.06 -19.91
N LEU A 211 -5.46 0.46 -21.10
CA LEU A 211 -6.58 1.40 -21.25
C LEU A 211 -7.90 0.80 -20.75
N LYS A 212 -8.18 -0.48 -21.03
CA LYS A 212 -9.38 -1.17 -20.53
C LYS A 212 -9.36 -1.27 -19.01
N ASP A 213 -8.22 -1.63 -18.42
CA ASP A 213 -8.05 -1.77 -16.98
C ASP A 213 -8.37 -0.46 -16.27
N VAL A 214 -7.73 0.65 -16.67
CA VAL A 214 -7.97 1.97 -16.04
C VAL A 214 -9.42 2.41 -16.21
N LEU A 215 -10.02 2.24 -17.40
CA LEU A 215 -11.42 2.63 -17.61
C LEU A 215 -12.37 1.80 -16.72
N ALA A 216 -12.14 0.50 -16.60
CA ALA A 216 -12.92 -0.38 -15.73
C ALA A 216 -12.76 0.01 -14.25
N SER A 217 -11.54 0.30 -13.81
CA SER A 217 -11.26 0.75 -12.45
C SER A 217 -11.91 2.09 -12.15
N ILE A 218 -11.83 3.07 -13.07
CA ILE A 218 -12.52 4.37 -12.94
C ILE A 218 -14.02 4.16 -12.76
N GLU A 219 -14.66 3.31 -13.57
CA GLU A 219 -16.10 3.07 -13.48
C GLU A 219 -16.55 2.54 -12.11
N LYS A 220 -15.71 1.77 -11.43
CA LYS A 220 -16.01 1.22 -10.10
C LYS A 220 -15.72 2.18 -8.96
N ILE A 221 -14.65 2.97 -9.04
CA ILE A 221 -14.20 3.81 -7.91
C ILE A 221 -14.77 5.24 -7.98
N ALA A 222 -15.11 5.73 -9.18
CA ALA A 222 -15.50 7.12 -9.38
C ALA A 222 -16.90 7.46 -8.84
N SER A 223 -17.78 6.47 -8.67
CA SER A 223 -19.12 6.68 -8.10
C SER A 223 -19.06 7.04 -6.62
N ASP A 224 -18.11 6.46 -5.91
CA ASP A 224 -18.01 6.56 -4.46
C ASP A 224 -17.01 7.64 -4.05
N SER A 225 -16.15 8.10 -4.95
CA SER A 225 -15.19 9.16 -4.63
C SER A 225 -15.85 10.53 -4.45
N THR A 226 -15.53 11.16 -3.33
CA THR A 226 -15.95 12.49 -2.93
C THR A 226 -15.05 13.59 -3.52
N THR A 227 -13.95 13.20 -4.18
CA THR A 227 -12.96 14.11 -4.76
C THR A 227 -12.70 13.79 -6.24
N PRO A 228 -12.10 14.71 -7.02
CA PRO A 228 -11.63 14.39 -8.37
C PRO A 228 -10.39 13.49 -8.37
N ASN A 229 -9.76 13.21 -7.24
CA ASN A 229 -8.56 12.37 -7.17
C ASN A 229 -8.95 10.91 -6.97
N LEU A 230 -8.55 10.05 -7.89
CA LEU A 230 -8.82 8.61 -7.84
C LEU A 230 -7.54 7.85 -7.48
N LEU A 231 -7.60 7.02 -6.45
CA LEU A 231 -6.48 6.19 -6.02
C LEU A 231 -6.47 4.85 -6.78
N PHE A 232 -5.40 4.60 -7.51
CA PHE A 232 -5.12 3.33 -8.18
C PHE A 232 -3.96 2.63 -7.48
N ASN A 233 -4.20 1.42 -7.02
CA ASN A 233 -3.23 0.62 -6.31
C ASN A 233 -2.64 -0.41 -7.28
N ASN A 234 -1.40 -0.17 -7.70
CA ASN A 234 -0.66 -1.06 -8.60
C ASN A 234 0.16 -2.05 -7.76
N GLY A 235 -0.53 -3.10 -7.30
CA GLY A 235 0.02 -4.11 -6.41
C GLY A 235 -1.10 -4.95 -5.82
N VAL A 236 -0.79 -6.18 -5.44
CA VAL A 236 -1.69 -7.10 -4.72
C VAL A 236 -0.82 -8.11 -3.98
N ASP A 237 -1.42 -9.12 -3.35
CA ASP A 237 -0.75 -10.16 -2.56
C ASP A 237 0.45 -10.77 -3.29
N HIS A 238 1.64 -10.53 -2.72
CA HIS A 238 2.94 -11.05 -3.16
C HIS A 238 3.23 -10.85 -4.66
N LEU A 239 2.59 -9.84 -5.29
CA LEU A 239 2.83 -9.49 -6.68
C LEU A 239 4.20 -8.77 -6.79
N PRO A 240 5.08 -9.17 -7.73
CA PRO A 240 6.32 -8.46 -8.00
C PRO A 240 6.07 -7.01 -8.46
N PRO A 241 7.00 -6.07 -8.20
CA PRO A 241 6.87 -4.70 -8.69
C PRO A 241 6.83 -4.68 -10.22
N GLN A 242 5.97 -3.85 -10.80
CA GLN A 242 5.82 -3.71 -12.24
C GLN A 242 6.69 -2.56 -12.77
N PRO A 243 7.82 -2.82 -13.47
CA PRO A 243 8.72 -1.77 -13.95
C PRO A 243 8.12 -0.88 -15.04
N GLU A 244 7.12 -1.36 -15.78
CA GLU A 244 6.55 -0.66 -16.94
C GLU A 244 5.55 0.44 -16.58
N VAL A 245 5.22 0.65 -15.30
CA VAL A 245 4.25 1.66 -14.84
C VAL A 245 4.48 3.05 -15.45
N PRO A 246 5.72 3.59 -15.57
CA PRO A 246 5.93 4.90 -16.20
C PRO A 246 5.65 4.96 -17.71
N GLU A 247 5.59 3.81 -18.40
CA GLU A 247 5.33 3.74 -19.85
C GLU A 247 3.83 3.66 -20.20
N LEU A 248 2.98 3.35 -19.19
CA LEU A 248 1.53 3.19 -19.29
C LEU A 248 0.80 4.53 -19.03
#